data_AF-A0A7S1Y307-F1
#
_entry.id   AF-A0A7S1Y307-F1
#
_cell.length_a   1.000
_cell.length_b   1.000
_cell.length_c   1.000
_cell.angle_alpha   90.00
_cell.angle_beta   90.00
_cell.angle_gamma   90.00
#
_symmetry.space_group_name_H-M   'P 1'
#
loop_
_entity.id
_entity.type
_entity.pdbx_description
1 polymer ?
#
loop_
_entity_poly.entity_id
_entity_poly.type
_entity_poly.pdbx_seq_one_letter_code
_entity_poly.pdbx_strand_id
1 'polypeptide(L)'
;MRAISFTLLLVYLKLFVTDARLSVSSLHQHLLKNSTPCEVLQPLPEECICSEPRPLGVVVQCLKTFNGTYFNDTIGIKMDLDPCDPSGSSMSLDITEKNHNISFPIEQIKANDEKNYPIPGLSIAVPGVTALGVDVAVLVSGNPDELTLQVGLNACASVHTKEICASSIPGLDLVLPWWMLKGTYSFGNVCNSSRFDEPRVYTEIMRE
;
A
#
# COMPACT_ATOMS: atom_id res chain seq x y z
N MET A 1 -51.89 -36.45 -20.10
CA MET A 1 -50.90 -35.36 -20.22
C MET A 1 -51.19 -34.36 -19.11
N ARG A 2 -50.36 -34.30 -18.06
CA ARG A 2 -50.52 -33.34 -16.96
C ARG A 2 -49.58 -32.17 -17.22
N ALA A 3 -50.16 -31.01 -17.53
CA ALA A 3 -49.44 -29.77 -17.71
C ALA A 3 -48.92 -29.30 -16.35
N ILE A 4 -47.61 -29.40 -16.13
CA ILE A 4 -46.94 -28.74 -15.02
C ILE A 4 -46.99 -27.25 -15.33
N SER A 5 -47.76 -26.51 -14.54
CA SER A 5 -47.96 -25.07 -14.71
C SER A 5 -46.62 -24.33 -14.64
N PHE A 6 -46.29 -23.60 -15.70
CA PHE A 6 -45.07 -22.80 -15.86
C PHE A 6 -44.85 -21.80 -14.71
N THR A 7 -45.91 -21.44 -14.00
CA THR A 7 -45.87 -20.54 -12.85
C THR A 7 -45.19 -21.16 -11.62
N LEU A 8 -45.25 -22.49 -11.44
CA LEU A 8 -44.60 -23.16 -10.30
C LEU A 8 -43.08 -23.24 -10.46
N LEU A 9 -42.59 -23.34 -11.71
CA LEU A 9 -41.15 -23.42 -12.01
C LEU A 9 -40.44 -22.07 -11.77
N LEU A 10 -41.12 -20.97 -12.07
CA LEU A 10 -40.60 -19.60 -11.87
C LEU A 10 -40.53 -19.19 -10.39
N VAL A 11 -41.41 -19.71 -9.54
CA VAL A 11 -41.36 -19.45 -8.08
C VAL A 11 -40.18 -20.19 -7.44
N TYR A 12 -39.92 -21.45 -7.85
CA TYR A 12 -38.77 -22.21 -7.37
C TYR A 12 -37.43 -21.60 -7.80
N LEU A 13 -37.32 -21.06 -9.03
CA LEU A 13 -36.09 -20.39 -9.46
C LEU A 13 -35.84 -19.06 -8.71
N LYS A 14 -36.88 -18.29 -8.39
CA LYS A 14 -36.71 -17.04 -7.62
C LYS A 14 -36.27 -17.28 -6.18
N LEU A 15 -36.75 -18.35 -5.54
CA LEU A 15 -36.34 -18.72 -4.18
C LEU A 15 -34.86 -19.17 -4.12
N PHE A 16 -34.36 -19.85 -5.15
CA PHE A 16 -32.95 -20.27 -5.20
C PHE A 16 -31.96 -19.12 -5.47
N VAL A 17 -32.37 -18.06 -6.16
CA VAL A 17 -31.47 -16.93 -6.50
C VAL A 17 -31.27 -15.96 -5.32
N THR A 18 -32.21 -15.92 -4.37
CA THR A 18 -32.08 -15.07 -3.17
C THR A 18 -31.18 -15.65 -2.08
N ASP A 19 -30.99 -16.97 -2.03
CA ASP A 19 -30.22 -17.62 -0.95
C ASP A 19 -28.69 -17.57 -1.19
N ALA A 20 -28.27 -17.66 -2.46
CA ALA A 20 -26.84 -17.62 -2.80
C ALA A 20 -26.17 -16.26 -2.53
N ARG A 21 -26.93 -15.15 -2.48
CA ARG A 21 -26.37 -13.81 -2.16
C ARG A 21 -26.10 -13.60 -0.67
N LEU A 22 -26.83 -14.29 0.22
CA LEU A 22 -26.67 -14.14 1.66
C LEU A 22 -25.44 -14.89 2.20
N SER A 23 -25.02 -15.99 1.54
CA SER A 23 -23.84 -16.76 1.93
C SER A 23 -22.51 -16.06 1.58
N VAL A 24 -22.42 -15.40 0.43
CA VAL A 24 -21.18 -14.72 0.01
C VAL A 24 -20.89 -13.51 0.89
N SER A 25 -21.92 -12.76 1.30
CA SER A 25 -21.74 -11.59 2.17
C SER A 25 -21.29 -11.98 3.59
N SER A 26 -21.74 -13.14 4.10
CA SER A 26 -21.37 -13.63 5.43
C SER A 26 -19.96 -14.22 5.49
N LEU A 27 -19.51 -14.91 4.43
CA LEU A 27 -18.12 -15.39 4.35
C LEU A 27 -17.12 -14.25 4.15
N HIS A 28 -17.48 -13.21 3.38
CA HIS A 28 -16.67 -12.00 3.24
C HIS A 28 -16.60 -11.21 4.55
N GLN A 29 -17.72 -11.11 5.28
CA GLN A 29 -17.76 -10.46 6.59
C GLN A 29 -17.00 -11.23 7.69
N HIS A 30 -16.87 -12.56 7.57
CA HIS A 30 -16.10 -13.36 8.52
C HIS A 30 -14.59 -13.36 8.25
N LEU A 31 -14.14 -13.20 6.99
CA LEU A 31 -12.72 -13.05 6.66
C LEU A 31 -12.17 -11.65 7.03
N LEU A 32 -13.03 -10.63 7.03
CA LEU A 32 -12.65 -9.24 7.34
C LEU A 32 -12.57 -8.93 8.83
N LYS A 33 -12.93 -9.86 9.71
CA LYS A 33 -13.05 -9.58 11.16
C LYS A 33 -11.73 -9.71 11.93
N ASN A 34 -10.65 -10.12 11.26
CA ASN A 34 -9.33 -10.32 11.89
C ASN A 34 -8.16 -10.15 10.90
N SER A 35 -8.33 -9.32 9.87
CA SER A 35 -7.25 -9.10 8.91
C SER A 35 -6.09 -8.38 9.58
N THR A 36 -4.88 -8.86 9.39
CA THR A 36 -3.69 -8.17 9.90
C THR A 36 -3.30 -7.02 8.95
N PRO A 37 -2.61 -5.97 9.42
CA PRO A 37 -2.11 -4.92 8.53
C PRO A 37 -1.35 -5.42 7.29
N CYS A 38 -0.55 -6.48 7.42
CA CYS A 38 0.18 -7.08 6.31
C CYS A 38 -0.72 -7.81 5.33
N GLU A 39 -1.79 -8.44 5.78
CA GLU A 39 -2.78 -9.08 4.91
C GLU A 39 -3.52 -8.04 4.06
N VAL A 40 -3.81 -6.87 4.63
CA VAL A 40 -4.43 -5.74 3.91
C VAL A 40 -3.55 -5.25 2.76
N LEU A 41 -2.22 -5.22 2.94
CA LEU A 41 -1.27 -4.71 1.95
C LEU A 41 -0.94 -5.70 0.81
N GLN A 42 -1.46 -6.93 0.82
CA GLN A 42 -1.17 -7.91 -0.22
C GLN A 42 -1.89 -7.62 -1.54
N PRO A 43 -1.29 -7.97 -2.70
CA PRO A 43 0.04 -8.58 -2.86
C PRO A 43 1.18 -7.56 -2.81
N LEU A 44 2.32 -7.96 -2.26
CA LEU A 44 3.58 -7.19 -2.33
C LEU A 44 4.53 -7.78 -3.40
N PRO A 45 5.48 -6.98 -3.92
CA PRO A 45 6.57 -7.50 -4.73
C PRO A 45 7.37 -8.60 -4.00
N GLU A 46 7.94 -9.55 -4.73
CA GLU A 46 8.66 -10.71 -4.14
C GLU A 46 9.90 -10.31 -3.32
N GLU A 47 10.49 -9.18 -3.66
CA GLU A 47 11.62 -8.56 -2.96
C GLU A 47 11.23 -7.87 -1.64
N CYS A 48 9.94 -7.86 -1.29
CA CYS A 48 9.39 -7.16 -0.14
C CYS A 48 8.95 -8.12 0.97
N ILE A 49 9.28 -7.76 2.21
CA ILE A 49 8.87 -8.47 3.41
C ILE A 49 7.98 -7.53 4.23
N CYS A 50 6.82 -8.01 4.63
CA CYS A 50 5.92 -7.30 5.53
C CYS A 50 6.04 -7.85 6.95
N SER A 51 6.02 -6.95 7.94
CA SER A 51 6.10 -7.28 9.36
C SER A 51 5.24 -6.33 10.20
N GLU A 52 4.79 -6.80 11.37
CA GLU A 52 3.91 -6.06 12.29
C GLU A 52 4.59 -5.94 13.66
N PRO A 53 5.67 -5.15 13.76
CA PRO A 53 6.46 -5.07 15.00
C PRO A 53 5.73 -4.32 16.12
N ARG A 54 4.63 -3.63 15.81
CA ARG A 54 3.82 -2.85 16.75
C ARG A 54 2.33 -3.11 16.52
N PRO A 55 1.48 -2.99 17.55
CA PRO A 55 0.04 -3.11 17.38
C PRO A 55 -0.47 -2.12 16.33
N LEU A 56 -1.27 -2.60 15.37
CA LEU A 56 -1.90 -1.82 14.29
C LEU A 56 -0.95 -1.17 13.26
N GLY A 57 0.34 -1.07 13.57
CA GLY A 57 1.37 -0.57 12.66
C GLY A 57 1.91 -1.66 11.74
N VAL A 58 2.44 -1.25 10.59
CA VAL A 58 2.99 -2.17 9.59
C VAL A 58 4.29 -1.64 9.02
N VAL A 59 5.26 -2.54 8.91
CA VAL A 59 6.56 -2.25 8.33
C VAL A 59 6.76 -3.12 7.10
N VAL A 60 6.93 -2.47 5.94
CA VAL A 60 7.28 -3.12 4.68
C VAL A 60 8.72 -2.78 4.34
N GLN A 61 9.55 -3.80 4.15
CA GLN A 61 10.95 -3.67 3.80
C GLN A 61 11.20 -4.36 2.47
N CYS A 62 11.66 -3.61 1.48
CA CYS A 62 12.00 -4.13 0.17
C CYS A 62 13.46 -3.90 -0.14
N LEU A 63 14.11 -4.91 -0.73
CA LEU A 63 15.47 -4.79 -1.23
C LEU A 63 15.49 -5.07 -2.73
N LYS A 64 15.43 -4.02 -3.55
CA LYS A 64 15.36 -4.13 -5.00
C LYS A 64 16.74 -3.99 -5.63
N THR A 65 17.21 -5.06 -6.24
CA THR A 65 18.36 -5.01 -7.15
C THR A 65 17.90 -4.73 -8.57
N PHE A 66 18.46 -3.67 -9.14
CA PHE A 66 18.31 -3.29 -10.54
C PHE A 66 19.53 -3.77 -11.31
N ASN A 67 19.33 -4.58 -12.35
CA ASN A 67 20.39 -5.14 -13.19
C ASN A 67 20.28 -4.59 -14.63
N GLY A 68 20.14 -3.26 -14.76
CA GLY A 68 19.98 -2.59 -16.05
C GLY A 68 21.32 -2.10 -16.61
N THR A 69 21.38 -1.91 -17.93
CA THR A 69 22.55 -1.32 -18.61
C THR A 69 22.85 0.10 -18.13
N TYR A 70 21.81 0.86 -17.76
CA TYR A 70 21.92 2.26 -17.33
C TYR A 70 21.80 2.45 -15.82
N PHE A 71 21.32 1.43 -15.11
CA PHE A 71 21.09 1.48 -13.67
C PHE A 71 21.35 0.09 -13.08
N ASN A 72 22.52 -0.05 -12.46
CA ASN A 72 22.96 -1.29 -11.80
C ASN A 72 23.21 -1.00 -10.33
N ASP A 73 22.15 -1.04 -9.53
CA ASP A 73 22.23 -0.69 -8.12
C ASP A 73 21.26 -1.50 -7.25
N THR A 74 21.48 -1.52 -5.94
CA THR A 74 20.59 -2.18 -4.97
C THR A 74 20.04 -1.15 -3.98
N ILE A 75 18.75 -0.89 -4.10
CA ILE A 75 18.02 0.08 -3.28
C ILE A 75 17.18 -0.65 -2.25
N GLY A 76 17.37 -0.31 -0.98
CA GLY A 76 16.50 -0.70 0.11
C GLY A 76 15.49 0.40 0.40
N ILE A 77 14.20 0.06 0.47
CA ILE A 77 13.15 0.95 0.97
C ILE A 77 12.49 0.28 2.14
N LYS A 78 12.50 0.96 3.29
CA LYS A 78 11.75 0.56 4.48
C LYS A 78 10.65 1.57 4.71
N MET A 79 9.41 1.12 4.63
CA MET A 79 8.24 1.89 5.00
C MET A 79 7.74 1.46 6.35
N ASP A 80 7.46 2.43 7.21
CA ASP A 80 6.79 2.24 8.49
C ASP A 80 5.49 3.05 8.47
N LEU A 81 4.36 2.36 8.43
CA LEU A 81 3.02 2.95 8.30
C LEU A 81 2.23 2.71 9.58
N ASP A 82 1.67 3.80 10.12
CA ASP A 82 0.65 3.77 11.16
C ASP A 82 -0.69 4.21 10.53
N PRO A 83 -1.52 3.25 10.08
CA PRO A 83 -2.80 3.58 9.48
C PRO A 83 -3.81 4.10 10.50
N CYS A 84 -3.61 3.82 11.81
CA CYS A 84 -4.60 4.06 12.86
C CYS A 84 -4.22 5.22 13.81
N ASP A 85 -3.22 6.01 13.45
CA ASP A 85 -2.78 7.19 14.22
C ASP A 85 -3.97 8.16 14.45
N PRO A 86 -4.23 8.57 15.70
CA PRO A 86 -5.35 9.45 16.04
C PRO A 86 -5.25 10.85 15.41
N SER A 87 -4.05 11.27 14.99
CA SER A 87 -3.80 12.52 14.27
C SER A 87 -3.94 12.39 12.75
N GLY A 88 -4.31 11.20 12.26
CA GLY A 88 -4.43 10.85 10.85
C GLY A 88 -3.30 9.92 10.42
N SER A 89 -3.59 9.01 9.48
CA SER A 89 -2.62 7.99 9.02
C SER A 89 -1.28 8.62 8.67
N SER A 90 -0.21 8.06 9.25
CA SER A 90 1.14 8.60 9.17
C SER A 90 2.11 7.54 8.67
N MET A 91 3.14 7.97 7.96
CA MET A 91 4.13 7.09 7.35
C MET A 91 5.53 7.69 7.44
N SER A 92 6.53 6.85 7.63
CA SER A 92 7.94 7.19 7.42
C SER A 92 8.59 6.22 6.44
N LEU A 93 9.62 6.71 5.76
CA LEU A 93 10.43 5.96 4.82
C LEU A 93 11.89 6.06 5.23
N ASP A 94 12.62 4.96 5.11
CA ASP A 94 14.07 4.95 5.20
C ASP A 94 14.62 4.32 3.93
N ILE A 95 15.39 5.11 3.18
CA ILE A 95 15.95 4.73 1.90
C ILE A 95 17.43 4.47 2.08
N THR A 96 17.83 3.26 1.71
CA THR A 96 19.19 2.79 1.83
C THR A 96 19.74 2.39 0.47
N GLU A 97 21.02 2.66 0.24
CA GLU A 97 21.73 2.17 -0.94
C GLU A 97 23.10 1.65 -0.50
N LYS A 98 23.43 0.44 -0.95
CA LYS A 98 24.52 -0.38 -0.42
C LYS A 98 25.93 0.10 -0.82
N ASN A 99 26.09 0.58 -2.03
CA ASN A 99 27.37 0.89 -2.69
C ASN A 99 27.86 2.32 -2.40
N HIS A 100 26.95 3.28 -2.24
CA HIS A 100 27.24 4.69 -1.97
C HIS A 100 26.94 5.09 -0.52
N ASN A 101 26.57 4.12 0.34
CA ASN A 101 26.31 4.32 1.77
C ASN A 101 25.27 5.42 2.05
N ILE A 102 24.24 5.47 1.22
CA ILE A 102 23.13 6.41 1.39
C ILE A 102 22.18 5.83 2.45
N SER A 103 21.83 6.65 3.44
CA SER A 103 20.69 6.43 4.33
C SER A 103 19.95 7.75 4.44
N PHE A 104 18.72 7.78 3.95
CA PHE A 104 17.91 8.97 3.83
C PHE A 104 16.53 8.73 4.45
N PRO A 105 16.34 9.12 5.71
CA PRO A 105 15.04 9.03 6.37
C PRO A 105 14.12 10.17 5.91
N ILE A 106 12.88 9.82 5.62
CA ILE A 106 11.76 10.73 5.38
C ILE A 106 10.73 10.45 6.45
N GLU A 107 10.56 11.38 7.38
CA GLU A 107 9.65 11.22 8.50
C GLU A 107 8.33 11.97 8.29
N GLN A 108 7.28 11.51 8.98
CA GLN A 108 6.01 12.21 9.15
C GLN A 108 5.29 12.57 7.83
N ILE A 109 5.28 11.66 6.87
CA ILE A 109 4.44 11.77 5.68
C ILE A 109 3.00 11.54 6.12
N LYS A 110 2.12 12.53 5.93
CA LYS A 110 0.74 12.48 6.39
C LYS A 110 -0.23 12.23 5.22
N ALA A 111 -1.45 11.84 5.56
CA ALA A 111 -2.52 11.78 4.57
C ALA A 111 -2.74 13.14 3.88
N ASN A 112 -2.90 13.05 2.56
CA ASN A 112 -2.97 14.14 1.57
C ASN A 112 -1.62 14.78 1.21
N ASP A 113 -0.50 14.09 1.49
CA ASP A 113 0.81 14.44 0.94
C ASP A 113 1.09 13.65 -0.36
N GLU A 114 1.42 14.38 -1.42
CA GLU A 114 1.98 13.84 -2.67
C GLU A 114 3.31 14.56 -2.93
N LYS A 115 4.41 13.81 -2.93
CA LYS A 115 5.74 14.39 -3.06
C LYS A 115 6.76 13.41 -3.64
N ASN A 116 7.63 13.94 -4.50
CA ASN A 116 8.84 13.28 -4.93
C ASN A 116 10.01 13.77 -4.06
N TYR A 117 10.74 12.84 -3.47
CA TYR A 117 11.91 13.14 -2.64
C TYR A 117 13.18 12.70 -3.39
N PRO A 118 14.02 13.63 -3.85
CA PRO A 118 15.24 13.27 -4.56
C PRO A 118 16.21 12.56 -3.63
N ILE A 119 16.72 11.40 -4.08
CA ILE A 119 17.73 10.63 -3.36
C ILE A 119 19.09 11.27 -3.64
N PRO A 120 19.77 11.85 -2.64
CA PRO A 120 21.03 12.54 -2.87
C PRO A 120 22.10 11.59 -3.43
N GLY A 121 22.74 12.00 -4.52
CA GLY A 121 23.85 11.24 -5.14
C GLY A 121 23.42 10.08 -6.04
N LEU A 122 22.13 9.79 -6.17
CA LEU A 122 21.63 8.72 -7.03
C LEU A 122 21.09 9.29 -8.35
N SER A 123 21.65 8.81 -9.47
CA SER A 123 21.23 9.24 -10.81
C SER A 123 21.45 8.14 -11.84
N ILE A 124 20.67 8.21 -12.93
CA ILE A 124 20.74 7.28 -14.07
C ILE A 124 21.32 8.03 -15.27
N ALA A 125 22.47 7.59 -15.76
CA ALA A 125 23.09 8.18 -16.93
C ALA A 125 22.48 7.59 -18.21
N VAL A 126 21.72 8.40 -18.95
CA VAL A 126 21.12 8.00 -20.23
C VAL A 126 21.90 8.61 -21.40
N PRO A 127 22.57 7.79 -22.24
CA PRO A 127 23.29 8.31 -23.41
C PRO A 127 22.39 9.10 -24.34
N GLY A 128 22.82 10.30 -24.72
CA GLY A 128 22.12 11.17 -25.68
C GLY A 128 20.91 11.94 -25.13
N VAL A 129 20.59 11.81 -23.84
CA VAL A 129 19.49 12.57 -23.20
C VAL A 129 20.06 13.50 -22.12
N THR A 130 20.27 12.98 -20.91
CA THR A 130 20.88 13.65 -19.75
C THR A 130 20.95 12.63 -18.59
N ALA A 131 21.53 13.00 -17.46
CA ALA A 131 21.38 12.24 -16.23
C ALA A 131 19.99 12.49 -15.61
N LEU A 132 19.27 11.42 -15.28
CA LEU A 132 18.01 11.47 -14.55
C LEU A 132 18.29 11.35 -13.04
N GLY A 133 17.75 12.26 -12.23
CA GLY A 133 17.78 12.10 -10.77
C GLY A 133 16.81 11.00 -10.36
N VAL A 134 17.18 10.17 -9.38
CA VAL A 134 16.28 9.15 -8.83
C VAL A 134 15.54 9.74 -7.62
N ASP A 135 14.22 9.66 -7.66
CA ASP A 135 13.34 10.17 -6.62
C ASP A 135 12.55 9.02 -5.98
N VAL A 136 12.29 9.15 -4.69
CA VAL A 136 11.25 8.38 -4.01
C VAL A 136 9.92 9.07 -4.29
N ALA A 137 9.04 8.38 -5.02
CA ALA A 137 7.70 8.87 -5.32
C ALA A 137 6.74 8.40 -4.23
N VAL A 138 6.12 9.36 -3.53
CA VAL A 138 5.23 9.09 -2.41
C VAL A 138 3.89 9.80 -2.60
N LEU A 139 2.81 9.04 -2.42
CA LEU A 139 1.46 9.54 -2.31
C LEU A 139 0.77 8.81 -1.15
N VAL A 140 0.26 9.56 -0.19
CA VAL A 140 -0.62 9.08 0.87
C VAL A 140 -1.87 9.95 0.84
N SER A 141 -3.05 9.36 0.66
CA SER A 141 -4.31 10.13 0.66
C SER A 141 -5.49 9.31 1.18
N GLY A 142 -6.52 10.00 1.67
CA GLY A 142 -7.72 9.37 2.21
C GLY A 142 -7.66 9.16 3.73
N ASN A 143 -8.32 8.11 4.21
CA ASN A 143 -8.51 7.79 5.62
C ASN A 143 -8.36 6.27 5.86
N PRO A 144 -8.41 5.74 7.09
CA PRO A 144 -8.17 4.32 7.33
C PRO A 144 -9.14 3.37 6.62
N ASP A 145 -10.38 3.79 6.33
CA ASP A 145 -11.35 2.96 5.58
C ASP A 145 -11.04 2.93 4.07
N GLU A 146 -10.37 3.96 3.56
CA GLU A 146 -9.99 4.12 2.15
C GLU A 146 -8.66 4.88 2.04
N LEU A 147 -7.56 4.19 2.31
CA LEU A 147 -6.21 4.75 2.34
C LEU A 147 -5.49 4.43 1.03
N THR A 148 -5.27 5.44 0.21
CA THR A 148 -4.51 5.31 -1.04
C THR A 148 -3.03 5.54 -0.77
N LEU A 149 -2.21 4.54 -1.08
CA LEU A 149 -0.76 4.55 -0.93
C LEU A 149 -0.10 4.29 -2.28
N GLN A 150 0.81 5.18 -2.67
CA GLN A 150 1.78 4.91 -3.73
C GLN A 150 3.17 5.21 -3.19
N VAL A 151 4.01 4.19 -3.09
CA VAL A 151 5.39 4.33 -2.66
C VAL A 151 6.27 3.56 -3.62
N GLY A 152 7.23 4.24 -4.22
CA GLY A 152 8.10 3.66 -5.22
C GLY A 152 9.29 4.53 -5.56
N LEU A 153 10.03 4.10 -6.57
CA LEU A 153 11.13 4.84 -7.17
C LEU A 153 10.71 5.30 -8.56
N ASN A 154 11.05 6.53 -8.87
CA ASN A 154 10.99 7.07 -10.22
C ASN A 154 12.31 7.76 -10.54
N ALA A 155 12.53 8.10 -11.81
CA ALA A 155 13.67 8.92 -12.19
C ALA A 155 13.26 9.92 -13.25
N CYS A 156 13.55 11.20 -13.01
CA CYS A 156 13.19 12.29 -13.92
C CYS A 156 14.32 13.32 -14.02
N ALA A 157 14.31 14.09 -15.11
CA ALA A 157 15.14 15.26 -15.28
C ALA A 157 14.35 16.38 -15.93
N SER A 158 14.56 17.59 -15.42
CA SER A 158 14.09 18.81 -16.06
C SER A 158 15.06 19.23 -17.15
N VAL A 159 14.63 19.14 -18.41
CA VAL A 159 15.38 19.62 -19.59
C VAL A 159 14.62 20.81 -20.18
N HIS A 160 15.14 22.02 -19.94
CA HIS A 160 14.44 23.27 -20.23
C HIS A 160 13.07 23.35 -19.52
N THR A 161 11.96 23.48 -20.28
CA THR A 161 10.59 23.57 -19.76
C THR A 161 9.86 22.23 -19.80
N LYS A 162 10.55 21.12 -20.08
CA LYS A 162 9.96 19.78 -20.16
C LYS A 162 10.63 18.87 -19.15
N GLU A 163 9.81 18.09 -18.46
CA GLU A 163 10.27 16.99 -17.62
C GLU A 163 10.35 15.73 -18.48
N ILE A 164 11.47 15.03 -18.41
CA ILE A 164 11.69 13.73 -19.05
C ILE A 164 11.89 12.72 -17.94
N CYS A 165 11.00 11.74 -17.85
CA CYS A 165 11.07 10.66 -16.87
C CYS A 165 11.47 9.33 -17.52
N ALA A 166 11.99 8.42 -16.70
CA ALA A 166 12.38 7.07 -17.09
C ALA A 166 11.24 6.31 -17.79
N SER A 167 9.98 6.54 -17.37
CA SER A 167 8.78 5.98 -18.00
C SER A 167 8.61 6.33 -19.48
N SER A 168 9.27 7.40 -19.95
CA SER A 168 9.19 7.88 -21.33
C SER A 168 10.43 7.50 -22.16
N ILE A 169 11.40 6.79 -21.57
CA ILE A 169 12.66 6.41 -22.21
C ILE A 169 12.65 4.90 -22.48
N PRO A 170 12.72 4.47 -23.76
CA PRO A 170 12.72 3.05 -24.11
C PRO A 170 13.83 2.27 -23.40
N GLY A 171 13.46 1.19 -22.74
CA GLY A 171 14.34 0.31 -21.96
C GLY A 171 14.42 0.69 -20.48
N LEU A 172 14.27 1.97 -20.12
CA LEU A 172 14.12 2.39 -18.73
C LEU A 172 12.68 2.27 -18.23
N ASP A 173 11.71 2.39 -19.13
CA ASP A 173 10.28 2.19 -18.86
C ASP A 173 9.94 0.77 -18.36
N LEU A 174 10.81 -0.21 -18.66
CA LEU A 174 10.70 -1.58 -18.16
C LEU A 174 11.18 -1.75 -16.71
N VAL A 175 11.89 -0.75 -16.18
CA VAL A 175 12.57 -0.80 -14.88
C VAL A 175 12.00 0.22 -13.91
N LEU A 176 11.69 1.43 -14.40
CA LEU A 176 11.13 2.53 -13.63
C LEU A 176 9.91 3.15 -14.35
N PRO A 177 8.88 3.60 -13.60
CA PRO A 177 8.82 3.61 -12.14
C PRO A 177 8.61 2.21 -11.55
N TRP A 178 9.33 1.94 -10.47
CA TRP A 178 9.16 0.71 -9.69
C TRP A 178 8.34 1.03 -8.44
N TRP A 179 7.25 0.30 -8.23
CA TRP A 179 6.35 0.52 -7.10
C TRP A 179 6.53 -0.59 -6.08
N MET A 180 6.93 -0.23 -4.85
CA MET A 180 6.85 -1.12 -3.70
C MET A 180 5.38 -1.37 -3.32
N LEU A 181 4.59 -0.29 -3.35
CA LEU A 181 3.18 -0.29 -3.04
C LEU A 181 2.45 0.66 -3.96
N LYS A 182 1.33 0.22 -4.53
CA LYS A 182 0.45 1.09 -5.33
C LYS A 182 -0.99 0.57 -5.27
N GLY A 183 -1.84 1.25 -4.54
CA GLY A 183 -3.24 0.88 -4.43
C GLY A 183 -4.01 1.65 -3.37
N THR A 184 -5.27 1.27 -3.21
CA THR A 184 -6.16 1.76 -2.16
C THR A 184 -6.50 0.61 -1.24
N TYR A 185 -6.33 0.83 0.06
CA TYR A 185 -6.37 -0.19 1.10
C TYR A 185 -7.37 0.20 2.19
N SER A 186 -8.05 -0.80 2.76
CA SER A 186 -9.03 -0.59 3.83
C SER A 186 -8.50 -1.18 5.14
N PHE A 187 -7.93 -0.32 5.98
CA PHE A 187 -7.52 -0.62 7.36
C PHE A 187 -8.64 -0.41 8.38
N GLY A 188 -9.85 -0.01 7.97
CA GLY A 188 -10.98 0.25 8.87
C GLY A 188 -11.23 -0.84 9.91
N ASN A 189 -11.22 -2.11 9.48
CA ASN A 189 -11.41 -3.24 10.41
C ASN A 189 -10.24 -3.43 11.37
N VAL A 190 -9.01 -3.20 10.89
CA VAL A 190 -7.78 -3.23 11.69
C VAL A 190 -7.84 -2.15 12.77
N CYS A 191 -8.18 -0.92 12.40
CA CYS A 191 -8.25 0.20 13.34
C CYS A 191 -9.44 0.11 14.31
N ASN A 192 -10.49 -0.62 13.96
CA ASN A 192 -11.66 -0.82 14.81
C ASN A 192 -11.57 -2.05 15.73
N SER A 193 -10.73 -3.04 15.43
CA SER A 193 -10.57 -4.23 16.29
C SER A 193 -9.96 -3.88 17.65
N SER A 194 -9.16 -2.81 17.73
CA SER A 194 -8.57 -2.32 18.98
C SER A 194 -9.57 -1.68 19.95
N ARG A 195 -10.77 -1.30 19.49
CA ARG A 195 -11.83 -0.74 20.35
C ARG A 195 -12.62 -1.81 21.11
N PHE A 196 -12.42 -3.09 20.80
CA PHE A 196 -13.16 -4.19 21.42
C PHE A 196 -12.36 -4.99 22.46
N ASP A 197 -11.06 -4.72 22.62
CA ASP A 197 -10.16 -5.42 23.57
C ASP A 197 -9.68 -4.54 24.75
N GLU A 198 -10.36 -3.43 25.04
CA GLU A 198 -10.19 -2.78 26.35
C GLU A 198 -11.01 -3.55 27.41
N PRO A 199 -10.39 -4.18 28.42
CA PRO A 199 -11.15 -4.78 29.51
C PRO A 199 -11.92 -3.66 30.20
N ARG A 200 -13.25 -3.69 30.12
CA ARG A 200 -14.12 -2.86 30.94
C ARG A 200 -13.80 -3.13 32.41
N VAL A 201 -12.96 -2.29 33.00
CA VAL A 201 -12.87 -2.18 34.46
C VAL A 201 -14.23 -1.65 34.91
N TYR A 202 -15.09 -2.56 35.36
CA TYR A 202 -16.33 -2.21 36.05
C TYR A 202 -15.93 -1.37 37.26
N THR A 203 -16.28 -0.08 37.23
CA THR A 203 -16.31 0.75 38.42
C THR A 203 -17.50 0.28 39.25
N GLU A 204 -17.26 -0.65 40.18
CA GLU A 204 -18.19 -0.86 41.28
C GLU A 204 -18.01 0.27 42.30
N ILE A 205 -19.07 1.06 42.37
CA ILE A 205 -19.36 2.08 43.35
C ILE A 205 -19.43 1.43 44.73
N MET A 206 -18.58 1.86 45.67
CA MET A 206 -18.90 1.74 47.09
C MET A 206 -18.98 3.15 47.68
N ARG A 207 -20.24 3.62 47.80
CA ARG A 207 -20.62 4.60 48.81
C ARG A 207 -20.45 3.95 50.18
N GLU A 208 -19.68 4.58 51.04
CA GLU A 208 -19.97 4.65 52.48
C GLU A 208 -19.83 6.11 52.93
#